data_AF-A0A3D0X2M6-F1
#
_entry.id   AF-A0A3D0X2M6-F1
#
_cell.length_a   1.000
_cell.length_b   1.000
_cell.length_c   1.000
_cell.angle_alpha   90.00
_cell.angle_beta   90.00
_cell.angle_gamma   90.00
#
_symmetry.space_group_name_H-M   'P 1'
#
loop_
_entity.id
_entity.type
_entity.pdbx_description
1 polymer ?
#
loop_
_entity_poly.entity_id
_entity_poly.type
_entity_poly.pdbx_seq_one_letter_code
_entity_poly.pdbx_strand_id
1 'polypeptide(L)'
;MEHILLVLQETYSGEVTLTAQDGRFIQLEYAKKIRLDSWNESLLYKNNWSDEGRELLKERIEREFSALLYGKLTITVNQGKIRQMNRLERQRFIDGDGI
;
A
#
# COMPACT_ATOMS: atom_id res chain seq x y z
N MET A 1 3.28 -7.42 8.04
CA MET A 1 2.27 -6.38 8.32
C MET A 1 2.88 -5.13 8.95
N GLU A 2 3.59 -5.24 10.08
CA GLU A 2 4.18 -4.08 10.78
C GLU A 2 5.00 -3.13 9.90
N HIS A 3 5.87 -3.65 9.03
CA HIS A 3 6.65 -2.83 8.10
C HIS A 3 5.80 -2.02 7.11
N ILE A 4 4.64 -2.56 6.69
CA ILE A 4 3.70 -1.87 5.80
C ILE A 4 3.10 -0.66 6.53
N LEU A 5 2.67 -0.86 7.77
CA LEU A 5 2.08 0.18 8.60
C LEU A 5 3.09 1.29 8.91
N LEU A 6 4.34 0.94 9.22
CA LEU A 6 5.42 1.91 9.44
C LEU A 6 5.65 2.80 8.21
N VAL A 7 5.75 2.20 7.01
CA VAL A 7 5.93 2.97 5.77
C VAL A 7 4.74 3.91 5.53
N LEU A 8 3.51 3.44 5.71
CA LEU A 8 2.32 4.27 5.55
C LEU A 8 2.24 5.39 6.60
N GLN A 9 2.66 5.12 7.84
CA GLN A 9 2.69 6.09 8.94
C GLN A 9 3.64 7.26 8.64
N GLU A 10 4.75 7.01 7.94
CA GLU A 10 5.76 8.00 7.56
C GLU A 10 5.52 8.63 6.17
N THR A 11 4.46 8.23 5.48
CA THR A 11 4.15 8.74 4.14
C THR A 11 3.17 9.91 4.26
N TYR A 12 3.66 11.14 4.08
CA TYR A 12 2.78 12.30 3.98
C TYR A 12 2.05 12.34 2.63
N SER A 13 2.77 12.18 1.54
CA SER A 13 2.18 12.10 0.20
C SER A 13 2.99 11.13 -0.64
N GLY A 14 2.31 10.28 -1.41
CA GLY A 14 2.98 9.21 -2.14
C GLY A 14 2.11 8.00 -2.39
N GLU A 15 2.77 6.93 -2.79
CA GLU A 15 2.15 5.64 -3.09
C GLU A 15 2.96 4.53 -2.43
N VAL A 16 2.27 3.57 -1.82
CA VAL A 16 2.85 2.33 -1.30
C VAL A 16 2.23 1.18 -2.08
N THR A 17 3.06 0.41 -2.77
CA THR A 17 2.63 -0.73 -3.59
C THR A 17 3.11 -2.02 -2.95
N LEU A 18 2.16 -2.91 -2.68
CA LEU A 18 2.40 -4.24 -2.13
C LEU A 18 2.19 -5.26 -3.25
N THR A 19 3.17 -6.13 -3.48
CA THR A 19 3.03 -7.22 -4.47
C THR A 19 2.74 -8.53 -3.76
N ALA A 20 1.70 -9.20 -4.24
CA ALA A 20 1.23 -10.51 -3.80
C ALA A 20 1.61 -11.58 -4.82
N GLN A 21 2.07 -12.73 -4.32
CA GLN A 21 2.15 -13.96 -5.10
C GLN A 21 1.75 -15.14 -4.23
N ASP A 22 0.84 -15.97 -4.74
CA ASP A 22 0.30 -17.15 -4.05
C ASP A 22 -0.25 -16.80 -2.65
N GLY A 23 -0.94 -15.66 -2.55
CA GLY A 23 -1.51 -15.15 -1.30
C GLY A 23 -0.47 -14.67 -0.26
N ARG A 24 0.78 -14.45 -0.66
CA ARG A 24 1.87 -13.98 0.22
C ARG A 24 2.43 -12.64 -0.23
N PHE A 25 2.75 -11.77 0.73
CA PHE A 25 3.47 -10.53 0.47
C PHE A 25 4.91 -10.86 0.10
N ILE A 26 5.31 -10.55 -1.12
CA ILE A 26 6.69 -10.81 -1.59
C ILE A 26 7.51 -9.54 -1.74
N GLN A 27 6.87 -8.38 -1.90
CA GLN A 27 7.56 -7.12 -2.15
C GLN A 27 6.74 -5.92 -1.67
N LEU A 28 7.45 -4.91 -1.17
CA LEU A 28 6.94 -3.59 -0.84
C LEU A 28 7.77 -2.56 -1.61
N GLU A 29 7.08 -1.71 -2.37
CA GLU A 29 7.65 -0.55 -3.06
C GLU A 29 6.95 0.70 -2.53
N TYR A 30 7.66 1.82 -2.40
CA TYR A 30 7.01 3.09 -2.08
C TYR A 30 7.70 4.26 -2.77
N ALA A 31 6.89 5.24 -3.14
CA ALA A 31 7.33 6.49 -3.75
C ALA A 31 6.81 7.66 -2.92
N LYS A 32 7.71 8.46 -2.35
CA LYS A 32 7.37 9.68 -1.63
C LYS A 32 7.30 10.86 -2.61
N LYS A 33 6.27 11.70 -2.47
CA LYS A 33 6.09 12.95 -3.21
C LYS A 33 6.16 14.09 -2.21
N ILE A 34 7.17 14.94 -2.32
CA ILE A 34 7.26 16.18 -1.55
C ILE A 34 6.76 17.31 -2.44
N ARG A 35 5.78 18.08 -1.96
CA ARG A 35 5.34 19.29 -2.66
C ARG A 35 5.98 20.51 -2.02
N LEU A 36 6.32 21.50 -2.84
CA LEU A 36 7.01 22.71 -2.39
C LEU A 36 6.12 23.57 -1.47
N ASP A 37 4.81 23.59 -1.72
CA ASP A 37 3.80 24.30 -0.92
C ASP A 37 3.50 23.62 0.43
N SER A 38 3.99 22.40 0.65
CA SER A 38 3.84 21.65 1.90
C SER A 38 5.14 20.96 2.32
N TRP A 39 6.27 21.64 2.07
CA TRP A 39 7.62 21.06 2.23
C TRP A 39 7.89 20.64 3.67
N ASN A 40 7.64 21.55 4.62
CA ASN A 40 7.93 21.33 6.04
C ASN A 40 7.00 20.29 6.65
N GLU A 41 5.71 20.34 6.31
CA GLU A 41 4.72 19.36 6.73
C GLU A 41 5.15 17.96 6.27
N SER A 42 5.61 17.82 5.02
CA SER A 42 6.03 16.53 4.50
C SER A 42 7.27 15.95 5.20
N LEU A 43 8.17 16.78 5.73
CA LEU A 43 9.39 16.32 6.41
C LEU A 43 9.17 15.97 7.87
N LEU A 44 8.27 16.70 8.54
CA LEU A 44 7.96 16.52 9.96
C LEU A 44 6.80 15.53 10.19
N TYR A 45 6.14 15.12 9.12
CA TYR A 45 4.96 14.28 9.21
C TYR A 45 5.28 12.89 9.74
N LYS A 46 4.54 12.52 10.78
CA LYS A 46 4.37 11.15 11.22
C LYS A 46 2.91 10.98 11.63
N ASN A 47 2.21 10.00 11.08
CA ASN A 47 0.85 9.73 11.52
C ASN A 47 0.87 9.23 12.96
N ASN A 48 -0.09 9.66 13.78
CA ASN A 48 -0.29 9.17 15.12
C ASN A 48 -1.64 8.45 15.21
N TRP A 49 -1.80 7.37 14.45
CA TRP A 49 -2.99 6.53 14.52
C TRP A 49 -3.15 5.99 15.94
N SER A 50 -4.40 5.97 16.43
CA SER A 50 -4.74 5.17 17.60
C SER A 50 -4.53 3.69 17.30
N ASP A 51 -4.40 2.87 18.35
CA ASP A 51 -4.28 1.42 18.18
C ASP A 51 -5.49 0.84 17.42
N GLU A 52 -6.70 1.34 17.69
CA GLU A 52 -7.91 0.98 16.95
C GLU A 52 -7.82 1.38 15.46
N GLY A 53 -7.40 2.61 15.16
CA GLY A 53 -7.25 3.07 13.78
C GLY A 53 -6.18 2.28 13.01
N ARG A 54 -5.14 1.86 13.72
CA ARG A 54 -4.08 1.01 13.19
C ARG A 54 -4.59 -0.40 12.89
N GLU A 55 -5.39 -1.00 13.78
CA GLU A 55 -5.97 -2.33 13.57
C GLU A 55 -6.99 -2.32 12.42
N LEU A 56 -7.87 -1.31 12.37
CA LEU A 56 -8.82 -1.16 11.26
C LEU A 56 -8.12 -1.02 9.90
N LEU A 57 -6.99 -0.31 9.85
CA LEU A 57 -6.19 -0.20 8.64
C LEU A 57 -5.57 -1.55 8.26
N LYS A 58 -5.01 -2.27 9.23
CA LYS A 58 -4.47 -3.61 9.03
C LYS A 58 -5.52 -4.56 8.48
N GLU A 59 -6.68 -4.67 9.11
CA GLU A 59 -7.79 -5.49 8.64
C GLU A 59 -8.22 -5.12 7.22
N ARG A 60 -8.27 -3.82 6.90
CA ARG A 60 -8.59 -3.36 5.56
C ARG A 60 -7.55 -3.81 4.55
N ILE A 61 -6.26 -3.65 4.82
CA ILE A 61 -5.18 -4.08 3.93
C ILE A 61 -5.24 -5.60 3.75
N GLU A 62 -5.42 -6.36 4.83
CA GLU A 62 -5.52 -7.81 4.79
C GLU A 62 -6.71 -8.28 3.95
N ARG A 63 -7.88 -7.65 4.08
CA ARG A 63 -9.06 -7.97 3.27
C ARG A 63 -8.87 -7.65 1.80
N GLU A 64 -8.30 -6.49 1.47
CA GLU A 64 -8.01 -6.15 0.08
C GLU A 64 -6.97 -7.13 -0.51
N PHE A 65 -6.02 -7.57 0.31
CA PHE A 65 -4.94 -8.45 -0.08
C PHE A 65 -5.35 -9.94 -0.18
N SER A 66 -6.22 -10.44 0.70
CA SER A 66 -6.63 -11.85 0.73
C SER A 66 -7.35 -12.29 -0.55
N ALA A 67 -7.89 -11.33 -1.30
CA ALA A 67 -8.49 -11.56 -2.60
C ALA A 67 -7.45 -11.70 -3.74
N LEU A 68 -6.18 -11.35 -3.51
CA LEU A 68 -5.13 -11.37 -4.53
C LEU A 68 -4.39 -12.71 -4.54
N LEU A 69 -4.70 -13.57 -5.52
CA LEU A 69 -3.88 -14.76 -5.81
C LEU A 69 -2.53 -14.37 -6.43
N TYR A 70 -2.54 -13.38 -7.33
CA TYR A 70 -1.35 -12.81 -7.94
C TYR A 70 -1.65 -11.37 -8.37
N GLY A 71 -0.86 -10.39 -7.91
CA GLY A 71 -1.16 -9.00 -8.24
C GLY A 71 -0.49 -7.96 -7.35
N LYS A 72 -0.99 -6.74 -7.43
CA LYS A 72 -0.52 -5.59 -6.66
C LYS A 72 -1.66 -4.90 -5.95
N LEU A 73 -1.42 -4.45 -4.71
CA LEU A 73 -2.25 -3.50 -3.98
C LEU A 73 -1.50 -2.18 -3.88
N THR A 74 -2.00 -1.14 -4.54
CA THR A 74 -1.44 0.21 -4.48
C THR A 74 -2.27 1.08 -3.54
N ILE A 75 -1.63 1.64 -2.52
CA ILE A 75 -2.21 2.52 -1.52
C ILE A 75 -1.72 3.94 -1.78
N THR A 76 -2.63 4.83 -2.16
CA THR A 76 -2.31 6.24 -2.39
C THR A 76 -2.54 7.04 -1.12
N VAL A 77 -1.51 7.76 -0.70
CA VAL A 77 -1.53 8.63 0.47
C VAL A 77 -1.40 10.09 0.02
N ASN A 78 -2.24 10.96 0.55
CA ASN A 78 -2.22 12.39 0.27
C ASN A 78 -2.49 13.17 1.55
N GLN A 79 -1.56 14.05 1.92
CA GLN A 79 -1.57 14.83 3.16
C GLN A 79 -1.81 13.96 4.41
N GLY A 80 -1.11 12.82 4.46
CA GLY A 80 -1.15 11.86 5.55
C GLY A 80 -2.38 10.96 5.59
N LYS A 81 -3.31 11.13 4.65
CA LYS A 81 -4.55 10.36 4.59
C LYS A 81 -4.49 9.36 3.46
N ILE A 82 -4.88 8.13 3.74
CA ILE A 82 -5.10 7.12 2.70
C ILE A 82 -6.32 7.56 1.90
N ARG A 83 -6.11 7.84 0.61
CA ARG A 83 -7.17 8.28 -0.30
C ARG A 83 -7.76 7.14 -1.07
N GLN A 84 -6.92 6.19 -1.49
CA GLN A 84 -7.32 5.11 -2.36
C GLN A 84 -6.50 3.86 -2.06
N MET A 85 -7.16 2.71 -2.20
CA MET A 85 -6.52 1.40 -2.30
C MET A 85 -6.99 0.80 -3.62
N ASN A 86 -6.06 0.51 -4.52
CA ASN A 86 -6.37 -0.05 -5.83
C ASN A 86 -5.74 -1.44 -5.97
N ARG A 87 -6.55 -2.40 -6.42
CA ARG A 87 -6.12 -3.77 -6.67
C ARG A 87 -5.91 -3.96 -8.15
N LEU A 88 -4.76 -4.52 -8.51
CA LEU A 88 -4.47 -4.96 -9.85
C LEU A 88 -4.15 -6.45 -9.80
N GLU A 89 -5.14 -7.27 -10.15
CA GLU A 89 -4.94 -8.69 -10.36
C GLU A 89 -4.22 -8.90 -11.68
N ARG A 90 -3.16 -9.72 -11.66
CA ARG A 90 -2.56 -10.22 -12.88
C ARG A 90 -3.10 -11.63 -13.08
N GLN A 91 -3.90 -11.83 -14.12
CA GLN A 91 -4.23 -13.18 -14.54
C GLN A 91 -2.93 -13.86 -15.00
N ARG A 92 -2.72 -15.11 -14.58
CA ARG A 92 -1.80 -15.98 -15.31
C ARG A 92 -2.41 -16.09 -16.70
N PHE A 93 -1.76 -15.50 -17.70
CA PHE A 93 -1.85 -16.08 -19.03
C PHE A 93 -1.32 -17.49 -18.83
N ILE A 94 -2.22 -18.47 -18.81
CA ILE A 94 -1.82 -19.83 -19.16
C ILE A 94 -1.38 -19.63 -20.60
N ASP A 95 -0.07 -19.51 -20.82
CA ASP A 95 0.48 -19.70 -22.14
C ASP A 95 -0.15 -21.01 -22.59
N GLY A 96 -1.11 -20.90 -23.50
CA GLY A 96 -1.79 -22.03 -24.08
C GLY A 96 -0.71 -22.98 -24.53
N ASP A 97 -0.96 -24.27 -24.30
CA ASP A 97 -0.19 -25.35 -24.91
C ASP A 97 0.18 -24.90 -26.33
N GLY A 98 1.47 -24.59 -26.50
CA GLY A 98 2.04 -24.40 -27.82
C GLY A 98 1.81 -25.70 -28.55
N ILE A 99 1.08 -25.61 -29.66
CA ILE A 99 0.78 -26.70 -30.60
C ILE A 99 2.06 -27.47 -30.94
#